data_AF-A0A813V9E2-F1
#
_entry.id   AF-A0A813V9E2-F1
#
_cell.length_a   1.000
_cell.length_b   1.000
_cell.length_c   1.000
_cell.angle_alpha   90.00
_cell.angle_beta   90.00
_cell.angle_gamma   90.00
#
_symmetry.space_group_name_H-M   'P 1'
#
loop_
_entity.id
_entity.type
_entity.pdbx_description
1 polymer ?
#
loop_
_entity_poly.entity_id
_entity_poly.type
_entity_poly.pdbx_seq_one_letter_code
_entity_poly.pdbx_strand_id
1 'polypeptide(L)'
;MESKCHIYSLPYQFEYLLEINNSFPGGIFHTVRYLVVIDQYPFEHKFFQFISHSLPFLEILHIRNDKPQKDKLYSSTELITFHHLKLLNLKLAHVNYAEQFLLQKVIYLPHLFNLYIKYESLIMITNNFTIDTTYFNFSRVKDLDLDQSFLPSANFHQYFPLL
;
A
#
# COMPACT_ATOMS: atom_id res chain seq x y z
N MET A 1 -52.35 -5.35 4.00
CA MET A 1 -51.55 -4.53 4.94
C MET A 1 -50.11 -4.98 4.80
N GLU A 2 -49.31 -4.26 4.02
CA GLU A 2 -47.90 -4.59 3.80
C GLU A 2 -47.05 -3.92 4.89
N SER A 3 -46.40 -4.74 5.72
CA SER A 3 -45.47 -4.24 6.74
C SER A 3 -44.16 -3.85 6.06
N LYS A 4 -43.88 -2.55 5.97
CA LYS A 4 -42.57 -2.03 5.56
C LYS A 4 -41.57 -2.30 6.68
N CYS A 5 -40.75 -3.33 6.49
CA CYS A 5 -39.58 -3.59 7.32
C CYS A 5 -38.53 -2.51 7.02
N HIS A 6 -38.47 -1.48 7.86
CA HIS A 6 -37.37 -0.52 7.85
C HIS A 6 -36.21 -1.11 8.65
N ILE A 7 -35.34 -1.87 7.97
CA ILE A 7 -34.06 -2.26 8.53
C ILE A 7 -33.21 -0.99 8.59
N TYR A 8 -33.15 -0.37 9.77
CA TYR A 8 -32.13 0.62 10.07
C TYR A 8 -30.81 -0.14 10.23
N SER A 9 -30.05 -0.29 9.14
CA SER A 9 -28.63 -0.60 9.27
C SER A 9 -27.99 0.62 9.93
N LEU A 10 -27.65 0.50 11.22
CA LEU A 10 -26.68 1.40 11.83
C LEU A 10 -25.49 1.51 10.87
N PRO A 11 -25.02 2.72 10.52
CA PRO A 11 -23.84 2.84 9.66
C PRO A 11 -22.74 2.07 10.37
N TYR A 12 -22.32 0.96 9.78
CA TYR A 12 -21.37 0.03 10.37
C TYR A 12 -20.04 0.78 10.53
N GLN A 13 -19.80 1.33 11.73
CA GLN A 13 -18.58 2.04 12.09
C GLN A 13 -17.54 1.00 12.49
N PHE A 14 -16.96 0.32 11.51
CA PHE A 14 -15.79 -0.51 11.74
C PHE A 14 -14.54 0.21 11.28
N GLU A 15 -13.45 0.01 12.01
CA GLU A 15 -12.14 0.57 11.69
C GLU A 15 -11.24 -0.41 10.91
N TYR A 16 -11.61 -1.70 10.93
CA TYR A 16 -10.81 -2.79 10.37
C TYR A 16 -11.55 -3.47 9.24
N LEU A 17 -10.89 -3.57 8.09
CA LEU A 17 -11.36 -4.35 6.97
C LEU A 17 -10.29 -5.42 6.66
N LEU A 18 -10.62 -6.67 6.95
CA LEU A 18 -9.66 -7.77 6.92
C LEU A 18 -9.96 -8.71 5.75
N GLU A 19 -8.89 -9.23 5.16
CA GLU A 19 -8.92 -10.30 4.15
C GLU A 19 -9.77 -9.98 2.91
N ILE A 20 -9.64 -8.75 2.43
CA ILE A 20 -10.31 -8.31 1.21
C ILE A 20 -9.58 -8.82 -0.02
N ASN A 21 -10.35 -9.29 -1.00
CA ASN A 21 -9.86 -9.85 -2.25
C ASN A 21 -10.30 -8.99 -3.45
N ASN A 22 -9.99 -9.42 -4.67
CA ASN A 22 -10.33 -8.69 -5.91
C ASN A 22 -11.85 -8.54 -6.15
N SER A 23 -12.69 -9.25 -5.39
CA SER A 23 -14.15 -9.13 -5.47
C SER A 23 -14.72 -8.02 -4.57
N PHE A 24 -13.87 -7.18 -3.99
CA PHE A 24 -14.30 -6.04 -3.18
C PHE A 24 -15.28 -5.16 -3.98
N PRO A 25 -16.54 -5.02 -3.54
CA PRO A 25 -17.56 -4.30 -4.31
C PRO A 25 -17.39 -2.79 -4.25
N GLY A 26 -16.55 -2.28 -3.35
CA GLY A 26 -16.38 -0.85 -3.07
C GLY A 26 -17.36 -0.30 -2.08
N GLY A 27 -17.55 1.01 -2.20
CA GLY A 27 -18.28 1.84 -1.25
C GLY A 27 -17.35 2.83 -0.56
N ILE A 28 -17.92 3.82 0.13
CA ILE A 28 -17.12 4.81 0.87
C ILE A 28 -17.17 4.48 2.35
N PHE A 29 -16.04 4.09 2.91
CA PHE A 29 -15.91 3.71 4.32
C PHE A 29 -15.03 4.72 5.07
N HIS A 30 -15.66 5.78 5.57
CA HIS A 30 -14.95 6.87 6.27
C HIS A 30 -14.34 6.47 7.62
N THR A 31 -14.76 5.35 8.22
CA THR A 31 -14.27 4.88 9.53
C THR A 31 -13.11 3.90 9.43
N VAL A 32 -12.91 3.27 8.26
CA VAL A 32 -11.83 2.28 8.09
C VAL A 32 -10.48 2.97 8.17
N ARG A 33 -9.60 2.41 9.01
CA ARG A 33 -8.21 2.85 9.23
C ARG A 33 -7.22 1.73 8.91
N TYR A 34 -7.65 0.48 8.95
CA TYR A 34 -6.80 -0.69 8.78
C TYR A 34 -7.35 -1.61 7.68
N LEU A 35 -6.52 -1.94 6.70
CA LEU A 35 -6.86 -2.85 5.60
C LEU A 35 -5.83 -3.98 5.48
N VAL A 36 -6.32 -5.21 5.38
CA VAL A 36 -5.54 -6.37 4.89
C VAL A 36 -6.16 -6.84 3.58
N VAL A 37 -5.35 -6.90 2.52
CA VAL A 37 -5.76 -7.49 1.23
C VAL A 37 -5.02 -8.80 0.98
N ILE A 38 -5.75 -9.82 0.55
CA ILE A 38 -5.25 -11.15 0.23
C ILE A 38 -6.09 -11.76 -0.90
N ASP A 39 -5.43 -12.36 -1.89
CA ASP A 39 -6.10 -13.05 -2.99
C ASP A 39 -5.13 -14.06 -3.61
N GLN A 40 -5.69 -15.06 -4.30
CA GLN A 40 -4.96 -16.00 -5.15
C GLN A 40 -4.54 -15.37 -6.49
N TYR A 41 -5.22 -14.31 -6.93
CA TYR A 41 -4.95 -13.56 -8.15
C TYR A 41 -4.25 -12.22 -7.83
N PRO A 42 -3.39 -11.70 -8.73
CA PRO A 42 -2.71 -10.43 -8.48
C PRO A 42 -3.69 -9.25 -8.33
N PHE A 43 -3.35 -8.29 -7.48
CA PHE A 43 -4.06 -7.01 -7.38
C PHE A 43 -3.50 -6.02 -8.40
N GLU A 44 -4.24 -5.72 -9.46
CA GLU A 44 -3.77 -4.79 -10.49
C GLU A 44 -3.87 -3.33 -10.02
N HIS A 45 -3.22 -2.40 -10.74
CA HIS A 45 -3.16 -0.97 -10.39
C HIS A 45 -4.53 -0.36 -10.04
N LYS A 46 -5.55 -0.67 -10.85
CA LYS A 46 -6.93 -0.19 -10.69
C LYS A 46 -7.55 -0.61 -9.35
N PHE A 47 -7.15 -1.75 -8.79
CA PHE A 47 -7.62 -2.17 -7.47
C PHE A 47 -7.18 -1.17 -6.40
N PHE A 48 -5.90 -0.76 -6.40
CA PHE A 48 -5.40 0.19 -5.41
C PHE A 48 -5.93 1.61 -5.63
N GLN A 49 -6.20 2.00 -6.89
CA GLN A 49 -6.93 3.22 -7.18
C GLN A 49 -8.34 3.16 -6.56
N PHE A 50 -9.03 2.04 -6.71
CA PHE A 50 -10.35 1.88 -6.12
C PHE A 50 -10.34 1.90 -4.59
N ILE A 51 -9.32 1.29 -3.98
CA ILE A 51 -9.12 1.30 -2.53
C ILE A 51 -8.86 2.72 -2.02
N SER A 52 -8.03 3.53 -2.70
CA SER A 52 -7.75 4.91 -2.26
C SER A 52 -9.00 5.78 -2.23
N HIS A 53 -9.94 5.56 -3.17
CA HIS A 53 -11.23 6.25 -3.21
C HIS A 53 -12.21 5.72 -2.17
N SER A 54 -12.24 4.41 -1.98
CA SER A 54 -13.18 3.75 -1.08
C SER A 54 -12.83 3.97 0.39
N LEU A 55 -11.55 4.07 0.71
CA LEU A 55 -11.01 4.16 2.07
C LEU A 55 -10.14 5.43 2.24
N PRO A 56 -10.74 6.63 2.18
CA PRO A 56 -9.99 7.89 2.10
C PRO A 56 -9.08 8.16 3.30
N PHE A 57 -9.40 7.56 4.46
CA PHE A 57 -8.68 7.75 5.72
C PHE A 57 -7.84 6.52 6.13
N LEU A 58 -7.52 5.64 5.18
CA LEU A 58 -6.72 4.45 5.46
C LEU A 58 -5.35 4.83 6.03
N GLU A 59 -5.01 4.26 7.19
CA GLU A 59 -3.74 4.51 7.88
C GLU A 59 -2.76 3.33 7.79
N ILE A 60 -3.29 2.11 7.73
CA ILE A 60 -2.48 0.88 7.73
C ILE A 60 -2.94 -0.01 6.58
N LEU A 61 -2.00 -0.39 5.71
CA LEU A 61 -2.24 -1.27 4.57
C LEU A 61 -1.30 -2.46 4.61
N HIS A 62 -1.87 -3.65 4.68
CA HIS A 62 -1.15 -4.92 4.57
C HIS A 62 -1.51 -5.60 3.26
N ILE A 63 -0.51 -5.84 2.42
CA ILE A 63 -0.68 -6.56 1.14
C ILE A 63 -0.06 -7.94 1.29
N ARG A 64 -0.90 -8.97 1.16
CA ARG A 64 -0.50 -10.38 1.21
C ARG A 64 -0.83 -11.03 -0.12
N ASN A 65 0.08 -10.88 -1.08
CA ASN A 65 -0.10 -11.42 -2.42
C ASN A 65 1.26 -11.59 -3.08
N ASP A 66 1.67 -12.84 -3.30
CA ASP A 66 2.95 -13.17 -3.91
C ASP A 66 2.89 -13.22 -5.45
N LYS A 67 1.72 -12.96 -6.04
CA LYS A 67 1.56 -13.01 -7.50
C LYS A 67 2.04 -11.70 -8.14
N PRO A 68 2.83 -11.79 -9.23
CA PRO A 68 3.21 -10.61 -9.98
C PRO A 68 2.00 -9.98 -10.67
N GLN A 69 1.91 -8.66 -10.60
CA GLN A 69 1.00 -7.86 -11.43
C GLN A 69 1.29 -8.08 -12.91
N LYS A 70 0.23 -8.23 -13.71
CA LYS A 70 0.34 -8.48 -15.15
C LYS A 70 0.48 -7.18 -15.93
N ASP A 71 -0.21 -6.13 -15.51
CA ASP A 71 -0.29 -4.85 -16.22
C ASP A 71 0.81 -3.90 -15.73
N LYS A 72 2.06 -4.15 -16.13
CA LYS A 72 3.21 -3.28 -15.79
C LYS A 72 3.23 -1.94 -16.53
N LEU A 73 2.45 -1.81 -17.60
CA LEU A 73 2.35 -0.57 -18.37
C LEU A 73 1.36 0.37 -17.68
N TYR A 74 1.91 1.23 -16.81
CA TYR A 74 1.20 2.36 -16.18
C TYR A 74 0.67 3.32 -17.24
N SER A 75 -0.47 2.99 -17.84
CA SER A 75 -1.17 3.84 -18.82
C SER A 75 -2.14 4.81 -18.16
N SER A 76 -2.35 4.73 -16.85
CA SER A 76 -3.13 5.72 -16.10
C SER A 76 -2.25 6.93 -15.78
N THR A 77 -2.64 8.08 -16.29
CA THR A 77 -2.07 9.40 -15.94
C THR A 77 -2.43 9.84 -14.52
N GLU A 78 -3.30 9.10 -13.83
CA GLU A 78 -3.82 9.46 -12.52
C GLU A 78 -2.96 8.89 -11.40
N LEU A 79 -2.34 9.80 -10.64
CA LEU A 79 -1.55 9.52 -9.45
C LEU A 79 -2.46 9.03 -8.33
N ILE A 80 -2.25 7.80 -7.84
CA ILE A 80 -2.99 7.30 -6.68
C ILE A 80 -2.41 7.98 -5.44
N THR A 81 -3.26 8.55 -4.59
CA THR A 81 -2.80 9.16 -3.33
C THR A 81 -3.43 8.48 -2.13
N PHE A 82 -2.60 8.03 -1.19
CA PHE A 82 -3.06 7.61 0.12
C PHE A 82 -2.67 8.66 1.16
N HIS A 83 -3.56 9.63 1.35
CA HIS A 83 -3.29 10.82 2.17
C HIS A 83 -2.93 10.50 3.63
N HIS A 84 -3.47 9.42 4.19
CA HIS A 84 -3.34 9.11 5.61
C HIS A 84 -2.52 7.85 5.90
N LEU A 85 -1.96 7.20 4.88
CA LEU A 85 -1.25 5.93 5.06
C LEU A 85 0.06 6.16 5.82
N LYS A 86 0.12 5.62 7.04
CA LYS A 86 1.26 5.69 7.97
C LYS A 86 2.11 4.43 7.94
N LEU A 87 1.49 3.28 7.70
CA LEU A 87 2.16 1.98 7.67
C LEU A 87 1.81 1.23 6.39
N LEU A 88 2.85 0.79 5.68
CA LEU A 88 2.72 -0.09 4.53
C LEU A 88 3.49 -1.38 4.79
N ASN A 89 2.79 -2.52 4.75
CA ASN A 89 3.38 -3.83 4.92
C ASN A 89 3.32 -4.66 3.64
N LEU A 90 4.51 -4.95 3.10
CA LEU A 90 4.78 -5.66 1.87
C LEU A 90 5.62 -6.92 2.10
N LYS A 91 5.85 -7.35 3.35
CA LYS A 91 6.68 -8.53 3.64
C LYS A 91 6.19 -9.82 2.97
N LEU A 92 4.88 -9.92 2.71
CA LEU A 92 4.25 -11.05 2.03
C LEU A 92 3.77 -10.70 0.61
N ALA A 93 4.25 -9.58 0.06
CA ALA A 93 3.88 -9.10 -1.25
C ALA A 93 4.96 -9.43 -2.30
N HIS A 94 4.56 -9.61 -3.55
CA HIS A 94 5.46 -9.60 -4.69
C HIS A 94 6.13 -8.22 -4.85
N VAL A 95 7.35 -8.19 -5.37
CA VAL A 95 8.11 -6.95 -5.56
C VAL A 95 7.46 -5.92 -6.49
N ASN A 96 6.59 -6.34 -7.41
CA ASN A 96 5.81 -5.40 -8.25
C ASN A 96 4.98 -4.43 -7.39
N TYR A 97 4.42 -4.90 -6.27
CA TYR A 97 3.68 -4.01 -5.35
C TYR A 97 4.61 -3.02 -4.66
N ALA A 98 5.84 -3.43 -4.32
CA ALA A 98 6.85 -2.53 -3.79
C ALA A 98 7.23 -1.46 -4.80
N GLU A 99 7.45 -1.84 -6.07
CA GLU A 99 7.71 -0.90 -7.15
C GLU A 99 6.55 0.09 -7.33
N GLN A 100 5.30 -0.39 -7.34
CA GLN A 100 4.11 0.45 -7.48
C GLN A 100 3.98 1.46 -6.33
N PHE A 101 4.06 1.01 -5.08
CA PHE A 101 3.80 1.86 -3.91
C PHE A 101 4.95 2.79 -3.57
N LEU A 102 6.20 2.36 -3.79
CA LEU A 102 7.36 3.10 -3.33
C LEU A 102 7.87 4.09 -4.37
N LEU A 103 7.55 3.91 -5.67
CA LEU A 103 7.81 4.92 -6.68
C LEU A 103 6.77 6.03 -6.64
N GLN A 104 7.20 7.25 -6.33
CA GLN A 104 6.30 8.39 -6.14
C GLN A 104 5.56 8.83 -7.41
N LYS A 105 6.05 8.41 -8.59
CA LYS A 105 5.41 8.68 -9.89
C LYS A 105 4.08 7.95 -10.06
N VAL A 106 3.84 6.89 -9.27
CA VAL A 106 2.67 6.02 -9.38
C VAL A 106 1.74 6.22 -8.19
N ILE A 107 2.30 6.16 -6.99
CA ILE A 107 1.56 6.35 -5.74
C ILE A 107 2.25 7.40 -4.90
N TYR A 108 1.49 8.37 -4.39
CA TYR A 108 1.98 9.36 -3.44
C TYR A 108 1.59 8.99 -2.00
N LEU A 109 2.59 8.88 -1.13
CA LEU A 109 2.44 8.46 0.27
C LEU A 109 3.01 9.51 1.23
N PRO A 110 2.35 10.67 1.40
CA PRO A 110 2.90 11.81 2.15
C PRO A 110 3.16 11.53 3.63
N HIS A 111 2.56 10.50 4.21
CA HIS A 111 2.66 10.19 5.64
C HIS A 111 3.24 8.80 5.91
N LEU A 112 3.94 8.19 4.94
CA LEU A 112 4.56 6.90 5.16
C LEU A 112 5.69 7.02 6.19
N PHE A 113 5.45 6.49 7.40
CA PHE A 113 6.40 6.50 8.50
C PHE A 113 6.98 5.12 8.79
N ASN A 114 6.20 4.07 8.56
CA ASN A 114 6.58 2.70 8.85
C ASN A 114 6.48 1.88 7.56
N LEU A 115 7.59 1.25 7.16
CA LEU A 115 7.66 0.42 5.97
C LEU A 115 8.15 -0.97 6.34
N TYR A 116 7.32 -1.98 6.10
CA TYR A 116 7.71 -3.37 6.30
C TYR A 116 7.87 -4.02 4.93
N ILE A 117 9.07 -4.46 4.57
CA ILE A 117 9.39 -4.91 3.21
C ILE A 117 10.49 -5.98 3.24
N LYS A 118 10.54 -6.84 2.22
CA LYS A 118 11.68 -7.73 2.03
C LYS A 118 12.92 -6.95 1.60
N TYR A 119 14.08 -7.23 2.19
CA TYR A 119 15.32 -6.55 1.81
C TYR A 119 15.65 -6.71 0.33
N GLU A 120 15.45 -7.92 -0.22
CA GLU A 120 15.67 -8.20 -1.64
C GLU A 120 14.79 -7.35 -2.56
N SER A 121 13.53 -7.13 -2.17
CA SER A 121 12.61 -6.28 -2.93
C SER A 121 13.08 -4.83 -2.93
N LEU A 122 13.52 -4.32 -1.77
CA LEU A 122 14.07 -2.98 -1.63
C LEU A 122 15.34 -2.79 -2.48
N ILE A 123 16.25 -3.76 -2.48
CA ILE A 123 17.44 -3.73 -3.33
C ILE A 123 17.08 -3.72 -4.81
N MET A 124 16.10 -4.53 -5.23
CA MET A 124 15.75 -4.61 -6.64
C MET A 124 15.12 -3.31 -7.15
N ILE A 125 14.18 -2.71 -6.40
CA ILE A 125 13.51 -1.47 -6.83
C ILE A 125 14.43 -0.23 -6.80
N THR A 126 15.44 -0.24 -5.94
CA THR A 126 16.42 0.87 -5.82
C THR A 126 17.66 0.65 -6.69
N ASN A 127 17.74 -0.49 -7.38
CA ASN A 127 18.94 -0.97 -8.06
C ASN A 127 20.17 -0.87 -7.15
N ASN A 128 20.14 -1.55 -6.00
CA ASN A 128 21.19 -1.47 -4.96
C ASN A 128 21.44 -0.03 -4.46
N PHE A 129 20.38 0.76 -4.25
CA PHE A 129 20.50 2.14 -3.78
C PHE A 129 21.33 3.06 -4.72
N THR A 130 21.17 2.88 -6.03
CA THR A 130 21.86 3.70 -7.05
C THR A 130 20.94 4.64 -7.83
N ILE A 131 19.63 4.41 -7.78
CA ILE A 131 18.62 5.29 -8.39
C ILE A 131 18.52 6.60 -7.60
N ASP A 132 18.08 7.68 -8.23
CA ASP A 132 17.83 8.94 -7.54
C ASP A 132 16.71 8.79 -6.49
N THR A 133 17.00 9.20 -5.25
CA THR A 133 16.08 9.14 -4.11
C THR A 133 14.79 9.93 -4.32
N THR A 134 14.83 10.96 -5.16
CA THR A 134 13.66 11.78 -5.49
C THR A 134 12.57 10.98 -6.18
N TYR A 135 12.83 9.78 -6.71
CA TYR A 135 11.79 8.93 -7.28
C TYR A 135 10.97 8.15 -6.24
N PHE A 136 11.29 8.24 -4.94
CA PHE A 136 10.73 7.34 -3.95
C PHE A 136 10.02 8.02 -2.76
N ASN A 137 9.05 7.31 -2.19
CA ASN A 137 8.30 7.72 -0.99
C ASN A 137 9.06 7.48 0.35
N PHE A 138 10.38 7.33 0.34
CA PHE A 138 11.13 6.89 1.53
C PHE A 138 11.49 8.01 2.52
N SER A 139 11.50 9.27 2.07
CA SER A 139 12.08 10.40 2.82
C SER A 139 11.50 10.63 4.22
N ARG A 140 10.32 10.09 4.52
CA ARG A 140 9.62 10.22 5.80
C ARG A 140 9.60 8.95 6.65
N VAL A 141 10.14 7.84 6.15
CA VAL A 141 10.20 6.56 6.86
C VAL A 141 11.12 6.70 8.09
N LYS A 142 10.58 6.39 9.26
CA LYS A 142 11.24 6.42 10.58
C LYS A 142 11.37 5.03 11.20
N ASP A 143 10.64 4.06 10.66
CA ASP A 143 10.73 2.67 11.05
C ASP A 143 10.73 1.80 9.79
N LEU A 144 11.81 1.03 9.61
CA LEU A 144 12.00 0.12 8.49
C LEU A 144 12.20 -1.28 9.04
N ASP A 145 11.20 -2.12 8.85
CA ASP A 145 11.23 -3.51 9.27
C ASP A 145 11.52 -4.42 8.06
N LEU A 146 12.69 -5.04 8.09
CA LEU A 146 13.16 -5.95 7.05
C LEU A 146 12.97 -7.41 7.50
N ASP A 147 12.82 -8.30 6.53
CA ASP A 147 12.69 -9.74 6.77
C ASP A 147 14.00 -10.43 7.16
N GLN A 148 15.13 -9.73 7.06
CA GLN A 148 16.45 -10.24 7.40
C GLN A 148 17.38 -9.13 7.90
N SER A 149 18.44 -9.53 8.60
CA SER A 149 19.55 -8.63 8.94
C SER A 149 20.27 -8.18 7.66
N PHE A 150 20.64 -6.91 7.59
CA PHE A 150 21.42 -6.37 6.49
C PHE A 150 22.50 -5.41 7.01
N LEU A 151 23.51 -5.18 6.17
CA LEU A 151 24.50 -4.13 6.39
C LEU A 151 24.14 -2.95 5.47
N PRO A 152 23.86 -1.75 6.01
CA PRO A 152 23.58 -0.57 5.20
C PRO A 152 24.68 -0.30 4.18
N SER A 153 24.28 -0.08 2.92
CA SER A 153 25.20 0.43 1.91
C SER A 153 25.53 1.90 2.20
N ALA A 154 26.60 2.43 1.60
CA ALA A 154 27.00 3.83 1.78
C ALA A 154 25.88 4.83 1.45
N ASN A 155 24.98 4.48 0.52
CA ASN A 155 23.88 5.33 0.09
C ASN A 155 22.59 5.11 0.87
N PHE A 156 22.53 4.10 1.75
CA PHE A 156 21.29 3.73 2.45
C PHE A 156 20.63 4.91 3.17
N HIS A 157 21.41 5.71 3.90
CA HIS A 157 20.89 6.86 4.64
C HIS A 157 20.39 8.01 3.74
N GLN A 158 20.75 8.02 2.45
CA GLN A 158 20.17 8.97 1.50
C GLN A 158 18.72 8.61 1.18
N TYR A 159 18.39 7.32 1.15
CA TYR A 159 17.04 6.82 0.94
C TYR A 159 16.20 6.96 2.20
N PHE A 160 16.79 6.72 3.37
CA PHE A 160 16.11 6.74 4.66
C PHE A 160 16.78 7.71 5.64
N PRO A 161 16.63 9.04 5.45
CA PRO A 161 17.36 10.05 6.22
C PRO A 161 16.90 10.20 7.68
N LEU A 162 15.82 9.53 8.08
CA LEU A 162 15.27 9.58 9.44
C LEU A 162 15.52 8.29 10.25
N LEU A 163 16.29 7.34 9.70
CA LEU A 163 16.71 6.08 10.34
C LEU A 163 18.12 6.18 10.92
#